data_AF-U3TVV1-F1
#
_entry.id   AF-U3TVV1-F1
#
_cell.length_a   1.000
_cell.length_b   1.000
_cell.length_c   1.000
_cell.angle_alpha   90.00
_cell.angle_beta   90.00
_cell.angle_gamma   90.00
#
_symmetry.space_group_name_H-M   'P 1'
#
loop_
_entity.id
_entity.type
_entity.pdbx_description
1 polymer ?
#
loop_
_entity_poly.entity_id
_entity_poly.type
_entity_poly.pdbx_seq_one_letter_code
_entity_poly.pdbx_strand_id
1 'polypeptide(L)'
;MNKKVNTALPDQERLKRAVMISLFTWRRSEPDDDTDTQFGWWGDTWPTVQNDRIGSRLHLLKRTTLTHQTAQRAKEYIAQALKWMTEDGVALRVDIEVVRSGIDRLMATVILTLPDHNIKTITINNLWSVIHAK
;
A
#
# COMPACT_ATOMS: atom_id res chain seq x y z
N MET A 1 26.53 33.74 -2.28
CA MET A 1 26.27 32.59 -3.16
C MET A 1 25.19 31.72 -2.52
N ASN A 2 23.91 32.01 -2.79
CA ASN A 2 22.78 31.31 -2.16
C ASN A 2 22.53 29.98 -2.87
N LYS A 3 22.89 28.86 -2.22
CA LYS A 3 22.37 27.54 -2.61
C LYS A 3 20.87 27.56 -2.37
N LYS A 4 20.07 27.62 -3.44
CA LYS A 4 18.67 27.18 -3.38
C LYS A 4 18.72 25.70 -2.98
N VAL A 5 18.47 25.41 -1.70
CA VAL A 5 18.27 24.03 -1.25
C VAL A 5 16.99 23.58 -1.95
N ASN A 6 17.14 22.71 -2.95
CA ASN A 6 16.01 22.17 -3.68
C ASN A 6 15.26 21.24 -2.71
N THR A 7 14.26 21.79 -2.02
CA THR A 7 13.52 21.12 -0.92
C THR A 7 12.54 20.07 -1.44
N ALA A 8 12.39 19.94 -2.77
CA ALA A 8 11.59 18.93 -3.40
C ALA A 8 12.35 17.60 -3.48
N LEU A 9 11.81 16.55 -2.86
CA LEU A 9 12.27 15.18 -3.10
C LEU A 9 12.13 14.86 -4.60
N PRO A 10 13.09 14.14 -5.20
CA PRO A 10 12.94 13.63 -6.57
C PRO A 10 11.64 12.85 -6.70
N ASP A 11 10.97 12.94 -7.86
CA ASP A 11 9.64 12.36 -8.09
C ASP A 11 9.60 10.85 -7.78
N GLN A 12 10.69 10.16 -8.08
CA GLN A 12 10.88 8.75 -7.75
C GLN A 12 10.73 8.45 -6.24
N GLU A 13 11.29 9.29 -5.38
CA GLU A 13 11.22 9.13 -3.93
C GLU A 13 9.83 9.49 -3.40
N ARG A 14 9.14 10.44 -4.04
CA ARG A 14 7.75 10.79 -3.71
C ARG A 14 6.81 9.64 -4.00
N LEU A 15 6.90 9.03 -5.18
CA LEU A 15 6.08 7.87 -5.56
C LEU A 15 6.31 6.69 -4.62
N LYS A 16 7.57 6.36 -4.32
CA LYS A 16 7.89 5.29 -3.37
C LYS A 16 7.28 5.57 -2.00
N ARG A 17 7.38 6.80 -1.49
CA ARG A 17 6.76 7.18 -0.20
C ARG A 17 5.25 7.10 -0.25
N ALA A 18 4.62 7.56 -1.33
CA ALA A 18 3.17 7.49 -1.52
C ALA A 18 2.68 6.02 -1.48
N VAL A 19 3.38 5.11 -2.15
CA VAL A 19 3.12 3.67 -2.04
C VAL A 19 3.27 3.20 -0.58
N MET A 20 4.39 3.49 0.07
CA MET A 20 4.61 3.03 1.46
C MET A 20 3.55 3.57 2.44
N ILE A 21 3.17 4.84 2.32
CA ILE A 21 2.10 5.45 3.14
C ILE A 21 0.77 4.74 2.87
N SER A 22 0.44 4.50 1.59
CA SER A 22 -0.79 3.80 1.22
C SER A 22 -0.82 2.37 1.78
N LEU A 23 0.31 1.65 1.80
CA LEU A 23 0.34 0.28 2.30
C LEU A 23 0.35 0.21 3.83
N PHE A 24 1.06 1.11 4.50
CA PHE A 24 1.35 0.99 5.94
C PHE A 24 0.59 1.98 6.82
N THR A 25 -0.32 2.78 6.25
CA THR A 25 -1.37 3.46 7.01
C THR A 25 -2.53 2.49 7.22
N TRP A 26 -3.14 2.49 8.40
CA TRP A 26 -4.30 1.63 8.67
C TRP A 26 -5.56 2.24 8.08
N ARG A 27 -6.13 1.55 7.09
CA ARG A 27 -7.48 1.80 6.61
C ARG A 27 -8.50 1.06 7.49
N ARG A 28 -9.69 1.66 7.64
CA ARG A 28 -10.79 1.03 8.36
C ARG A 28 -11.19 -0.32 7.73
N SER A 29 -11.49 -1.28 8.59
CA SER A 29 -12.10 -2.55 8.16
C SER A 29 -13.47 -2.28 7.53
N GLU A 30 -13.81 -3.08 6.53
CA GLU A 30 -15.13 -3.08 5.90
C GLU A 30 -16.12 -3.92 6.73
N PRO A 31 -17.45 -3.77 6.52
CA PRO A 31 -18.46 -4.46 7.34
C PRO A 31 -18.38 -5.99 7.35
N ASP A 32 -17.80 -6.56 6.31
CA ASP A 32 -17.59 -7.98 6.05
C ASP A 32 -16.25 -8.51 6.58
N ASP A 33 -15.39 -7.65 7.14
CA ASP A 33 -14.17 -8.05 7.81
C ASP A 33 -14.45 -8.53 9.25
N ASP A 34 -13.98 -9.73 9.57
CA ASP A 34 -14.08 -10.31 10.92
C ASP A 34 -13.00 -9.73 11.85
N THR A 35 -13.30 -8.61 12.52
CA THR A 35 -12.40 -7.98 13.50
C THR A 35 -13.14 -7.17 14.57
N ASP A 36 -12.72 -7.35 15.83
CA ASP A 36 -13.16 -6.52 16.95
C ASP A 36 -12.45 -5.16 16.98
N THR A 37 -11.30 -5.05 16.30
CA THR A 37 -10.49 -3.82 16.25
C THR A 37 -10.57 -3.19 14.87
N GLN A 38 -11.44 -2.20 14.76
CA GLN A 38 -11.55 -1.36 13.57
C GLN A 38 -10.49 -0.25 13.64
N PHE A 39 -9.23 -0.59 13.32
CA PHE A 39 -8.19 0.42 13.09
C PHE A 39 -8.67 1.44 12.04
N GLY A 40 -7.99 2.57 11.88
CA GLY A 40 -8.36 3.54 10.85
C GLY A 40 -7.47 4.76 10.84
N TRP A 41 -7.59 5.55 9.78
CA TRP A 41 -6.92 6.82 9.64
C TRP A 41 -7.89 7.96 9.92
N TRP A 42 -7.50 8.86 10.84
CA TRP A 42 -8.37 9.96 11.25
C TRP A 42 -8.78 10.88 10.08
N GLY A 43 -7.94 10.97 9.03
CA GLY A 43 -8.19 11.78 7.85
C GLY A 43 -9.40 11.33 7.03
N ASP A 44 -9.81 10.06 7.15
CA ASP A 44 -11.01 9.53 6.48
C ASP A 44 -12.32 10.08 7.09
N THR A 45 -12.25 10.85 8.19
CA THR A 45 -13.44 11.44 8.84
C THR A 45 -14.04 12.58 8.03
N TRP A 46 -13.21 13.34 7.30
CA TRP A 46 -13.64 14.48 6.49
C TRP A 46 -12.99 14.43 5.10
N PRO A 47 -13.36 13.44 4.27
CA PRO A 47 -12.72 13.27 2.99
C PRO A 47 -13.19 14.35 2.02
N THR A 48 -12.25 14.93 1.26
CA THR A 48 -12.55 15.90 0.20
C THR A 48 -13.26 15.27 -1.00
N VAL A 49 -13.05 13.97 -1.20
CA VAL A 49 -13.72 13.15 -2.22
C VAL A 49 -14.44 12.01 -1.51
N GLN A 50 -15.71 11.77 -1.82
CA GLN A 50 -16.49 10.73 -1.15
C GLN A 50 -15.83 9.35 -1.33
N ASN A 51 -15.70 8.61 -0.23
CA ASN A 51 -15.04 7.30 -0.16
C ASN A 51 -13.53 7.28 -0.44
N ASP A 52 -12.88 8.45 -0.49
CA ASP A 52 -11.42 8.50 -0.44
C ASP A 52 -10.97 7.99 0.94
N ARG A 53 -10.17 6.92 0.92
CA ARG A 53 -9.72 6.21 2.13
C ARG A 53 -8.26 5.86 1.99
N ILE A 54 -7.42 6.46 2.83
CA ILE A 54 -5.99 6.19 2.81
C ILE A 54 -5.68 4.96 3.65
N GLY A 55 -4.73 4.17 3.15
CA GLY A 55 -4.20 3.05 3.88
C GLY A 55 -4.66 1.71 3.33
N SER A 56 -4.19 0.65 3.98
CA SER A 56 -4.54 -0.73 3.66
C SER A 56 -5.18 -1.43 4.85
N ARG A 57 -5.85 -2.54 4.54
CA ARG A 57 -6.37 -3.50 5.52
C ARG A 57 -5.38 -4.62 5.84
N LEU A 58 -4.09 -4.45 5.53
CA LEU A 58 -3.04 -5.45 5.82
C LEU A 58 -2.94 -5.80 7.31
N HIS A 59 -3.38 -4.91 8.20
CA HIS A 59 -3.44 -5.15 9.65
C HIS A 59 -4.34 -6.33 10.02
N LEU A 60 -5.36 -6.64 9.21
CA LEU A 60 -6.25 -7.80 9.41
C LEU A 60 -5.50 -9.13 9.31
N LEU A 61 -4.30 -9.14 8.71
CA LEU A 61 -3.50 -10.34 8.53
C LEU A 61 -2.61 -10.66 9.75
N LYS A 62 -2.53 -9.77 10.76
CA LYS A 62 -1.59 -9.87 11.91
C LYS A 62 -1.78 -11.11 12.80
N ARG A 63 -2.95 -11.75 12.76
CA ARG A 63 -3.25 -12.98 13.54
C ARG A 63 -3.55 -14.18 12.63
N THR A 64 -3.15 -14.10 11.36
CA THR A 64 -3.43 -15.15 10.38
C THR A 64 -2.19 -16.00 10.13
N THR A 65 -2.39 -17.27 9.75
CA THR A 65 -1.30 -18.14 9.29
C THR A 65 -0.89 -17.74 7.88
N LEU A 66 0.40 -17.80 7.56
CA LEU A 66 0.89 -17.56 6.20
C LEU A 66 0.49 -18.72 5.27
N THR A 67 -0.51 -18.48 4.42
CA THR A 67 -1.06 -19.43 3.44
C THR A 67 -1.15 -18.79 2.06
N HIS A 68 -1.49 -19.58 1.03
CA HIS A 68 -1.80 -19.02 -0.30
C HIS A 68 -3.00 -18.07 -0.26
N GLN A 69 -4.02 -18.39 0.53
CA GLN A 69 -5.18 -17.52 0.71
C GLN A 69 -4.79 -16.18 1.38
N THR A 70 -3.89 -16.22 2.36
CA THR A 70 -3.36 -15.01 3.02
C THR A 70 -2.59 -14.12 2.04
N ALA A 71 -1.79 -14.71 1.14
CA ALA A 71 -1.09 -13.97 0.09
C ALA A 71 -2.06 -13.30 -0.90
N GLN A 72 -3.13 -14.01 -1.27
CA GLN A 72 -4.18 -13.47 -2.14
C GLN A 72 -4.92 -12.30 -1.48
N ARG A 73 -5.30 -12.43 -0.20
CA ARG A 73 -5.88 -11.31 0.58
C ARG A 73 -4.94 -10.11 0.68
N ALA A 74 -3.65 -10.36 0.89
CA ALA A 74 -2.66 -9.28 0.91
C ALA A 74 -2.60 -8.54 -0.43
N LYS A 75 -2.66 -9.26 -1.56
CA LYS A 75 -2.74 -8.66 -2.91
C LYS A 75 -3.99 -7.79 -3.06
N GLU A 76 -5.14 -8.27 -2.61
CA GLU A 76 -6.40 -7.52 -2.65
C GLU A 76 -6.34 -6.23 -1.81
N TYR A 77 -5.79 -6.30 -0.60
CA TYR A 77 -5.61 -5.13 0.25
C TYR A 77 -4.62 -4.11 -0.31
N ILE A 78 -3.53 -4.57 -0.94
CA ILE A 78 -2.57 -3.71 -1.63
C ILE A 78 -3.24 -3.05 -2.85
N ALA A 79 -4.02 -3.78 -3.63
CA ALA A 79 -4.72 -3.25 -4.80
C ALA A 79 -5.73 -2.17 -4.40
N GLN A 80 -6.50 -2.43 -3.34
CA GLN A 80 -7.44 -1.45 -2.80
C GLN A 80 -6.73 -0.19 -2.31
N ALA A 81 -5.60 -0.33 -1.60
CA ALA A 81 -4.84 0.79 -1.06
C ALA A 81 -4.17 1.67 -2.13
N LEU A 82 -3.89 1.11 -3.32
CA LEU A 82 -3.20 1.82 -4.41
C LEU A 82 -4.15 2.28 -5.53
N LYS A 83 -5.46 2.02 -5.40
CA LYS A 83 -6.46 2.36 -6.42
C LYS A 83 -6.45 3.85 -6.79
N TRP A 84 -6.27 4.70 -5.79
CA TRP A 84 -6.21 6.16 -5.97
C TRP A 84 -5.14 6.59 -6.98
N MET A 85 -4.03 5.84 -7.10
CA MET A 85 -2.95 6.19 -8.04
C MET A 85 -3.43 6.20 -9.49
N THR A 86 -4.38 5.33 -9.85
CA THR A 86 -5.01 5.36 -11.18
C THR A 86 -6.17 6.34 -11.27
N GLU A 87 -6.94 6.48 -10.20
CA GLU A 87 -8.11 7.37 -10.18
C GLU A 87 -7.69 8.85 -10.28
N ASP A 88 -6.56 9.21 -9.67
CA ASP A 88 -6.00 10.57 -9.68
C ASP A 88 -5.01 10.80 -10.84
N GLY A 89 -4.80 9.80 -11.70
CA GLY A 89 -3.91 9.90 -12.87
C GLY A 89 -2.41 9.91 -12.54
N VAL A 90 -2.00 9.55 -11.32
CA VAL A 90 -0.59 9.43 -10.91
C VAL A 90 0.11 8.28 -11.66
N ALA A 91 -0.61 7.19 -11.92
CA ALA A 91 -0.17 6.06 -12.72
C ALA A 91 -1.26 5.67 -13.72
N LEU A 92 -0.86 5.24 -14.92
CA LEU A 92 -1.76 4.67 -15.92
C LEU A 92 -2.20 3.26 -15.54
N ARG A 93 -1.33 2.51 -14.86
CA ARG A 93 -1.58 1.13 -14.42
C ARG A 93 -0.80 0.80 -13.16
N VAL A 94 -1.40 -0.01 -12.31
CA VAL A 94 -0.78 -0.57 -11.10
C VAL A 94 -0.92 -2.09 -11.16
N ASP A 95 0.19 -2.80 -11.41
CA ASP A 95 0.25 -4.24 -11.34
C ASP A 95 0.83 -4.68 -9.98
N ILE A 96 0.23 -5.70 -9.39
CA ILE A 96 0.61 -6.18 -8.05
C ILE A 96 0.84 -7.69 -8.09
N GLU A 97 2.01 -8.07 -7.61
CA GLU A 97 2.41 -9.44 -7.37
C GLU A 97 2.66 -9.65 -5.89
N VAL A 98 2.08 -10.70 -5.31
CA VAL A 98 2.35 -11.10 -3.93
C VAL A 98 2.69 -12.57 -3.92
N VAL A 99 3.92 -12.87 -3.50
CA VAL A 99 4.48 -14.23 -3.52
C VAL A 99 4.89 -14.62 -2.11
N ARG A 100 4.44 -15.79 -1.68
CA ARG A 100 4.97 -16.43 -0.47
C ARG A 100 6.33 -17.04 -0.80
N SER A 101 7.34 -16.67 -0.02
CA SER A 101 8.70 -17.22 -0.13
C SER A 101 9.01 -18.03 1.14
N GLY A 102 9.17 -19.35 1.00
CA GLY A 102 9.39 -20.25 2.12
C GLY A 102 8.21 -20.31 3.10
N ILE A 103 8.53 -20.42 4.39
CA ILE A 103 7.52 -20.63 5.46
C ILE A 103 7.09 -19.35 6.17
N ASP A 104 7.87 -18.27 6.06
CA ASP A 104 7.76 -17.10 6.93
C ASP A 104 7.85 -15.75 6.20
N ARG A 105 8.06 -15.74 4.88
CA ARG A 105 8.20 -14.50 4.10
C ARG A 105 7.08 -14.33 3.09
N LEU A 106 6.58 -13.10 3.04
CA LEU A 106 5.65 -12.62 2.03
C LEU A 106 6.32 -11.45 1.31
N MET A 107 6.55 -11.62 0.01
CA MET A 107 7.12 -10.60 -0.85
C MET A 107 6.00 -9.95 -1.65
N ALA A 108 5.97 -8.62 -1.69
CA ALA A 108 5.05 -7.87 -2.54
C ALA A 108 5.82 -7.00 -3.52
N THR A 109 5.45 -7.05 -4.78
CA THR A 109 6.00 -6.22 -5.85
C THR A 109 4.86 -5.39 -6.44
N VAL A 110 5.05 -4.07 -6.44
CA VAL A 110 4.16 -3.10 -7.07
C VAL A 110 4.88 -2.56 -8.30
N ILE A 111 4.23 -2.65 -9.45
CA ILE A 111 4.74 -2.15 -10.72
C ILE A 111 3.80 -1.05 -11.19
N LEU A 112 4.32 0.16 -11.28
CA LEU A 112 3.59 1.34 -11.74
C LEU A 112 3.99 1.63 -13.18
N THR A 113 3.01 1.76 -14.08
CA THR A 113 3.20 2.37 -15.40
C THR A 113 2.81 3.83 -15.30
N LEU A 114 3.78 4.73 -15.46
CA LEU A 114 3.58 6.17 -15.30
C LEU A 114 3.06 6.84 -16.59
N PRO A 115 2.51 8.07 -16.52
CA PRO A 115 1.98 8.78 -17.70
C PRO A 115 2.99 9.02 -18.81
N ASP A 116 4.28 9.11 -18.47
CA ASP A 116 5.40 9.22 -19.40
C ASP A 116 5.86 7.86 -19.96
N HIS A 117 5.11 6.78 -19.69
CA HIS A 117 5.39 5.38 -20.03
C HIS A 117 6.60 4.77 -19.31
N ASN A 118 7.21 5.47 -18.36
CA ASN A 118 8.24 4.88 -17.52
C ASN A 118 7.62 3.84 -16.57
N ILE A 119 8.39 2.77 -16.32
CA ILE A 119 7.99 1.70 -15.40
C ILE A 119 8.74 1.89 -14.09
N LYS A 120 7.98 1.90 -12.98
CA LYS A 120 8.53 1.96 -11.64
C LYS A 120 8.16 0.72 -10.84
N THR A 121 9.17 -0.08 -10.51
CA THR A 121 9.01 -1.25 -9.65
C THR A 121 9.40 -0.92 -8.20
N ILE A 122 8.54 -1.29 -7.26
CA ILE A 122 8.73 -1.16 -5.82
C ILE A 122 8.52 -2.53 -5.19
N THR A 123 9.56 -3.08 -4.57
CA THR A 123 9.50 -4.40 -3.93
C THR A 123 9.62 -4.27 -2.41
N ILE A 124 8.71 -4.94 -1.70
CA ILE A 124 8.71 -5.14 -0.27
C ILE A 124 9.10 -6.61 -0.02
N ASN A 125 10.38 -6.83 0.29
CA ASN A 125 10.96 -8.18 0.44
C ASN A 125 10.41 -8.97 1.63
N ASN A 126 9.95 -8.26 2.67
CA ASN A 126 9.43 -8.90 3.89
C ASN A 126 8.20 -8.17 4.41
N LEU A 127 7.11 -8.22 3.64
CA LEU A 127 5.82 -7.67 4.02
C LEU A 127 5.30 -8.31 5.32
N TRP A 128 5.54 -9.62 5.48
CA TRP A 128 5.05 -10.39 6.62
C TRP A 128 5.61 -9.88 7.96
N SER A 129 6.90 -9.58 8.01
CA SER A 129 7.54 -9.00 9.21
C SER A 129 6.98 -7.63 9.56
N VAL A 130 6.68 -6.78 8.58
CA VAL A 130 6.08 -5.46 8.83
C VAL A 130 4.69 -5.57 9.44
N ILE A 131 3.87 -6.52 8.97
CA ILE A 131 2.53 -6.78 9.52
C ILE A 131 2.61 -7.24 10.99
N HIS A 132 3.67 -7.98 11.35
CA HIS A 132 3.86 -8.56 12.68
C HIS A 132 4.82 -7.76 13.57
N ALA A 133 5.26 -6.58 13.13
CA ALA A 133 6.11 -5.72 13.93
C ALA A 133 5.40 -5.36 15.25
N LYS A 134 6.17 -5.37 16.34
CA LYS A 134 5.73 -5.01 17.70
C LYS A 134 5.99 -3.54 17.95
#